data_AF-A0A679JAR3-F1
#
_entry.id   AF-A0A679JAR3-F1
#
_cell.length_a   1.000
_cell.length_b   1.000
_cell.length_c   1.000
_cell.angle_alpha   90.00
_cell.angle_beta   90.00
_cell.angle_gamma   90.00
#
_symmetry.space_group_name_H-M   'P 1'
#
loop_
_entity.id
_entity.type
_entity.pdbx_description
1 polymer ?
#
loop_
_entity_poly.entity_id
_entity_poly.type
_entity_poly.pdbx_seq_one_letter_code
_entity_poly.pdbx_strand_id
1 'polypeptide(L)'
;MTAKAGVSAAPDLGTLHRFHGVQPVLPVSDVTRAARWFRDVLGFELDFIAGEPPSYARVKKGDGSHGDPVYLRLWQCNVRDAGPWRGEIVICVGNDIDGLHAAYVKRGVAIVEPPVSHPWGLREFAIREPDGHLLRFAAEA
;
A
#
# COMPACT_ATOMS: atom_id res chain seq x y z
N MET A 1 -35.73 33.98 28.52
CA MET A 1 -35.36 33.20 27.32
C MET A 1 -33.98 33.63 26.87
N THR A 2 -32.95 32.88 27.24
CA THR A 2 -31.56 33.16 26.86
C THR A 2 -31.20 32.26 25.67
N ALA A 3 -31.00 32.87 24.50
CA ALA A 3 -30.53 32.17 23.32
C ALA A 3 -29.09 31.70 23.55
N LYS A 4 -28.85 30.38 23.42
CA LYS A 4 -27.49 29.84 23.31
C LYS A 4 -26.91 30.34 22.00
N ALA A 5 -25.84 31.13 22.08
CA ALA A 5 -25.01 31.48 20.94
C ALA A 5 -24.53 30.17 20.28
N GLY A 6 -24.82 30.02 18.99
CA GLY A 6 -24.41 28.87 18.21
C GLY A 6 -22.89 28.81 18.19
N VAL A 7 -22.33 27.70 18.68
CA VAL A 7 -20.91 27.39 18.46
C VAL A 7 -20.76 27.19 16.96
N SER A 8 -20.08 28.13 16.29
CA SER A 8 -19.60 27.91 14.93
C SER A 8 -18.72 26.67 14.97
N ALA A 9 -19.13 25.60 14.28
CA ALA A 9 -18.30 24.41 14.17
C ALA A 9 -16.96 24.80 13.55
N ALA A 10 -15.85 24.35 14.14
CA ALA A 10 -14.54 24.51 13.54
C ALA A 10 -14.55 23.90 12.11
N PRO A 11 -13.83 24.50 11.15
CA PRO A 11 -13.83 23.99 9.78
C PRO A 11 -13.26 22.57 9.75
N ASP A 12 -13.84 21.71 8.90
CA ASP A 12 -13.29 20.39 8.62
C ASP A 12 -11.89 20.50 8.00
N LEU A 13 -10.89 19.93 8.68
CA LEU A 13 -9.48 20.07 8.29
C LEU A 13 -9.18 19.35 6.97
N GLY A 14 -9.86 18.22 6.71
CA GLY A 14 -9.65 17.44 5.48
C GLY A 14 -10.09 18.21 4.23
N THR A 15 -11.25 18.85 4.31
CA THR A 15 -11.78 19.74 3.27
C THR A 15 -10.94 21.02 3.16
N LEU A 16 -10.66 21.68 4.30
CA LEU A 16 -9.92 22.95 4.33
C LEU A 16 -8.52 22.82 3.72
N HIS A 17 -7.80 21.75 4.06
CA HIS A 17 -6.43 21.51 3.59
C HIS A 17 -6.35 20.53 2.41
N ARG A 18 -7.50 20.12 1.86
CA ARG A 18 -7.59 19.23 0.69
C ARG A 18 -6.70 18.01 0.81
N PHE A 19 -6.89 17.24 1.89
CA PHE A 19 -6.19 15.97 2.06
C PHE A 19 -6.45 15.09 0.84
N HIS A 20 -5.38 14.59 0.21
CA HIS A 20 -5.47 13.80 -1.01
C HIS A 20 -4.48 12.63 -0.94
N GLY A 21 -5.02 11.43 -0.73
CA GLY A 21 -4.27 10.18 -0.75
C GLY A 21 -3.45 9.88 0.51
N VAL A 22 -2.93 8.65 0.53
CA VAL A 22 -2.03 8.11 1.55
C VAL A 22 -0.88 7.40 0.83
N GLN A 23 0.34 7.53 1.34
CA GLN A 23 1.50 6.83 0.82
C GLN A 23 2.27 6.23 1.99
N PRO A 24 1.97 4.98 2.38
CA PRO A 24 2.64 4.35 3.50
C PRO A 24 4.14 4.21 3.24
N VAL A 25 4.93 4.32 4.30
CA VAL A 25 6.38 4.13 4.27
C VAL A 25 6.68 2.77 4.91
N LEU A 26 7.32 1.89 4.14
CA LEU A 26 7.70 0.55 4.54
C LEU A 26 9.18 0.56 5.00
N PRO A 27 9.47 0.27 6.27
CA PRO A 27 10.82 0.06 6.76
C PRO A 27 11.45 -1.19 6.16
N VAL A 28 12.47 -1.05 5.33
CA VAL A 28 13.15 -2.17 4.65
C VAL A 28 14.60 -2.30 5.08
N SER A 29 15.17 -3.49 4.94
CA SER A 29 16.57 -3.75 5.27
C SER A 29 17.54 -3.17 4.22
N ASP A 30 17.12 -3.17 2.95
CA ASP A 30 17.87 -2.70 1.80
C ASP A 30 16.89 -2.08 0.80
N VAL A 31 16.96 -0.76 0.62
CA VAL A 31 16.01 -0.02 -0.20
C VAL A 31 16.12 -0.36 -1.68
N THR A 32 17.32 -0.67 -2.17
CA THR A 32 17.55 -0.93 -3.58
C THR A 32 17.07 -2.34 -3.93
N ARG A 33 17.30 -3.33 -3.06
CA ARG A 33 16.72 -4.66 -3.19
C ARG A 33 15.20 -4.61 -3.15
N ALA A 34 14.61 -3.94 -2.16
CA ALA A 34 13.17 -3.84 -2.02
C ALA A 34 12.54 -3.18 -3.25
N ALA A 35 13.07 -2.03 -3.70
CA ALA A 35 12.54 -1.33 -4.87
C ALA A 35 12.59 -2.18 -6.16
N ARG A 36 13.67 -2.96 -6.36
CA ARG A 36 13.74 -3.94 -7.47
C ARG A 36 12.71 -5.04 -7.34
N TRP A 37 12.46 -5.58 -6.15
CA TRP A 37 11.46 -6.62 -5.96
C TRP A 37 10.04 -6.12 -6.27
N PHE A 38 9.67 -4.92 -5.80
CA PHE A 38 8.39 -4.30 -6.16
C PHE A 38 8.26 -4.12 -7.68
N ARG A 39 9.34 -3.69 -8.35
CA ARG A 39 9.36 -3.52 -9.79
C ARG A 39 9.24 -4.84 -10.55
N ASP A 40 10.15 -5.78 -10.29
CA ASP A 40 10.33 -6.98 -11.10
C ASP A 40 9.31 -8.07 -10.77
N VAL A 41 8.86 -8.15 -9.51
CA VAL A 41 7.95 -9.20 -9.03
C VAL A 41 6.50 -8.71 -9.01
N LEU A 42 6.20 -7.57 -8.35
CA LEU A 42 4.84 -7.03 -8.32
C LEU A 42 4.50 -6.17 -9.54
N GLY A 43 5.47 -5.87 -10.40
CA GLY A 43 5.26 -5.09 -11.61
C GLY A 43 4.95 -3.62 -11.33
N PHE A 44 5.44 -3.06 -10.23
CA PHE A 44 5.42 -1.61 -9.99
C PHE A 44 6.45 -0.92 -10.91
N GLU A 45 6.30 0.38 -11.07
CA GLU A 45 7.32 1.25 -11.63
C GLU A 45 8.21 1.77 -10.50
N LEU A 46 9.51 1.88 -10.78
CA LEU A 46 10.41 2.62 -9.91
C LEU A 46 10.25 4.11 -10.19
N ASP A 47 9.76 4.86 -9.22
CA ASP A 47 9.57 6.31 -9.34
C ASP A 47 10.89 7.04 -9.07
N PHE A 48 11.49 6.79 -7.90
CA PHE A 48 12.83 7.27 -7.60
C PHE A 48 13.52 6.45 -6.50
N ILE A 49 14.85 6.57 -6.43
CA ILE A 49 15.70 6.18 -5.30
C ILE A 49 16.54 7.40 -4.91
N ALA A 50 16.70 7.64 -3.61
CA ALA A 50 17.43 8.77 -3.06
C ALA A 50 18.29 8.38 -1.85
N GLY A 51 19.29 9.22 -1.57
CA GLY A 51 20.30 9.03 -0.53
C GLY A 51 21.66 8.62 -1.09
N GLU A 52 22.73 8.97 -0.37
CA GLU A 52 24.11 8.52 -0.65
C GLU A 52 24.75 8.07 0.68
N PRO A 53 24.80 6.76 0.98
CA PRO A 53 24.28 5.64 0.17
C PRO A 53 22.74 5.63 0.10
N PRO A 54 22.13 4.91 -0.88
CA PRO A 54 20.67 4.83 -1.02
C PRO A 54 19.96 4.45 0.28
N SER A 55 19.01 5.27 0.70
CA SER A 55 18.28 5.07 1.96
C SER A 55 16.77 5.28 1.84
N TYR A 56 16.28 5.75 0.70
CA TYR A 56 14.87 6.02 0.48
C TYR A 56 14.45 5.77 -0.97
N ALA A 57 13.24 5.28 -1.20
CA ALA A 57 12.70 5.10 -2.54
C ALA A 57 11.17 5.26 -2.56
N ARG A 58 10.62 5.44 -3.76
CA ARG A 58 9.19 5.36 -4.02
C ARG A 58 8.94 4.46 -5.22
N VAL A 59 7.90 3.64 -5.13
CA VAL A 59 7.39 2.81 -6.23
C VAL A 59 5.94 3.17 -6.50
N LYS A 60 5.53 3.04 -7.76
CA LYS A 60 4.22 3.44 -8.27
C LYS A 60 3.55 2.30 -9.03
N LYS A 61 2.24 2.15 -8.94
CA LYS A 61 1.45 1.24 -9.78
C LYS A 61 0.25 1.97 -10.37
N GLY A 62 0.05 1.82 -11.68
CA GLY A 62 -1.04 2.45 -12.42
C GLY A 62 -0.61 3.77 -13.07
N ASP A 63 -1.26 4.08 -14.19
CA ASP A 63 -0.98 5.26 -15.03
C ASP A 63 -1.98 6.41 -14.82
N GLY A 64 -2.99 6.21 -13.98
CA GLY A 64 -4.07 7.17 -13.74
C GLY A 64 -5.35 6.91 -14.53
N SER A 65 -5.36 5.91 -15.42
CA SER A 65 -6.52 5.60 -16.28
C SER A 65 -7.72 5.04 -15.53
N HIS A 66 -7.51 4.48 -14.34
CA HIS A 66 -8.54 3.80 -13.53
C HIS A 66 -8.62 4.33 -12.09
N GLY A 67 -8.18 5.57 -11.86
CA GLY A 67 -8.13 6.21 -10.55
C GLY A 67 -6.70 6.66 -10.18
N ASP A 68 -6.53 7.16 -8.95
CA ASP A 68 -5.23 7.60 -8.47
C ASP A 68 -4.23 6.42 -8.45
N PRO A 69 -2.99 6.60 -8.95
CA PRO A 69 -1.97 5.56 -8.86
C PRO A 69 -1.68 5.17 -7.40
N VAL A 70 -1.33 3.90 -7.19
CA VAL A 70 -0.90 3.41 -5.88
C VAL A 70 0.57 3.77 -5.69
N TYR A 71 0.90 4.43 -4.59
CA TYR A 71 2.28 4.77 -4.23
C TYR A 71 2.66 4.13 -2.90
N LEU A 72 3.82 3.48 -2.88
CA LEU A 72 4.46 2.98 -1.66
C LEU A 72 5.84 3.61 -1.55
N ARG A 73 6.20 4.02 -0.34
CA ARG A 73 7.54 4.56 -0.04
C ARG A 73 8.32 3.52 0.75
N LEU A 74 9.62 3.48 0.54
CA LEU A 74 10.53 2.53 1.16
C LEU A 74 11.59 3.32 1.90
N TRP A 75 11.83 3.00 3.17
CA TRP A 75 12.85 3.64 4.00
C TRP A 75 13.80 2.58 4.56
N GLN A 76 15.10 2.75 4.32
CA GLN A 76 16.09 1.82 4.82
C GLN A 76 16.33 2.05 6.32
N CYS A 77 15.93 1.06 7.13
CA CYS A 77 16.12 1.10 8.59
C CYS A 77 17.22 0.14 9.07
N ASN A 78 17.83 -0.63 8.17
CA ASN A 78 18.82 -1.67 8.49
C ASN A 78 18.33 -2.71 9.53
N VAL A 79 17.01 -2.91 9.62
CA VAL A 79 16.39 -3.96 10.45
C VAL A 79 15.85 -5.03 9.51
N ARG A 80 16.40 -6.24 9.56
CA ARG A 80 15.95 -7.39 8.74
C ARG A 80 14.73 -8.10 9.31
N ASP A 81 14.62 -8.14 10.63
CA ASP A 81 13.47 -8.71 11.32
C ASP A 81 12.57 -7.56 11.73
N ALA A 82 11.70 -7.15 10.80
CA ALA A 82 10.50 -6.44 11.20
C ALA A 82 9.84 -7.32 12.29
N GLY A 83 9.82 -6.84 13.53
CA GLY A 83 9.10 -7.51 14.61
C GLY A 83 7.65 -7.79 14.21
N PRO A 84 6.86 -8.51 15.05
CA PRO A 84 5.51 -8.92 14.69
C PRO A 84 4.74 -7.75 14.08
N TRP A 85 4.36 -7.93 12.81
CA TRP A 85 3.80 -6.88 11.97
C TRP A 85 2.56 -6.28 12.63
N ARG A 86 2.43 -4.94 12.66
CA ARG A 86 1.42 -4.23 13.47
C ARG A 86 0.21 -3.65 12.68
N GLY A 87 -0.05 -4.14 11.47
CA GLY A 87 -1.17 -3.69 10.62
C GLY A 87 -1.33 -4.52 9.34
N GLU A 88 -1.87 -3.93 8.28
CA GLU A 88 -1.66 -4.37 6.88
C GLU A 88 -1.81 -3.18 5.94
N ILE A 89 -1.20 -3.24 4.75
CA ILE A 89 -1.46 -2.26 3.68
C ILE A 89 -2.49 -2.87 2.73
N VAL A 90 -3.69 -2.29 2.68
CA VAL A 90 -4.74 -2.70 1.75
C VAL A 90 -4.62 -1.90 0.45
N ILE A 91 -4.53 -2.60 -0.67
CA ILE A 91 -4.43 -2.06 -2.02
C ILE A 91 -5.71 -2.41 -2.77
N CYS A 92 -6.47 -1.39 -3.16
CA CYS A 92 -7.70 -1.59 -3.92
C CYS A 92 -7.40 -1.99 -5.38
N VAL A 93 -8.09 -3.01 -5.86
CA VAL A 93 -7.98 -3.58 -7.20
C VAL A 93 -9.34 -3.45 -7.88
N GLY A 94 -9.37 -2.81 -9.05
CA GLY A 94 -10.63 -2.52 -9.74
C GLY A 94 -11.20 -3.69 -10.56
N ASN A 95 -10.41 -4.73 -10.86
CA ASN A 95 -10.85 -5.86 -11.68
C ASN A 95 -9.96 -7.10 -11.48
N ASP A 96 -10.56 -8.29 -11.66
CA ASP A 96 -9.88 -9.58 -11.79
C ASP A 96 -8.85 -9.88 -10.67
N ILE A 97 -9.31 -9.86 -9.42
CA ILE A 97 -8.45 -10.13 -8.27
C ILE A 97 -7.92 -11.57 -8.26
N ASP A 98 -8.70 -12.54 -8.76
CA ASP A 98 -8.29 -13.93 -8.89
C ASP A 98 -7.19 -14.12 -9.94
N GLY A 99 -7.30 -13.44 -11.08
CA GLY A 99 -6.25 -13.42 -12.11
C GLY A 99 -4.98 -12.75 -11.60
N LEU A 100 -5.08 -11.67 -10.83
CA LEU A 100 -3.94 -11.04 -10.16
C LEU A 100 -3.25 -12.00 -9.19
N HIS A 101 -4.01 -12.68 -8.33
CA HIS A 101 -3.49 -13.69 -7.43
C HIS A 101 -2.77 -14.82 -8.20
N ALA A 102 -3.39 -15.36 -9.25
CA ALA A 102 -2.79 -16.41 -10.07
C ALA A 102 -1.48 -15.95 -10.75
N ALA A 103 -1.41 -14.69 -11.18
CA ALA A 103 -0.19 -14.10 -11.73
C ALA A 103 0.92 -14.01 -10.68
N TYR A 104 0.61 -13.61 -9.44
CA TYR A 104 1.58 -13.54 -8.35
C TYR A 104 2.06 -14.91 -7.87
N VAL A 105 1.18 -15.92 -7.83
CA VAL A 105 1.59 -17.32 -7.57
C VAL A 105 2.64 -17.77 -8.60
N LYS A 106 2.40 -17.52 -9.89
CA LYS A 106 3.34 -17.87 -10.97
C LYS A 106 4.68 -17.14 -10.88
N ARG A 107 4.70 -15.95 -10.26
CA ARG A 107 5.91 -15.16 -10.01
C ARG A 107 6.64 -15.55 -8.71
N GLY A 108 6.16 -16.58 -8.00
CA GLY A 108 6.78 -17.06 -6.76
C GLY A 108 6.58 -16.12 -5.56
N VAL A 109 5.55 -15.29 -5.57
CA VAL A 109 5.19 -14.42 -4.44
C VAL A 109 4.72 -15.30 -3.27
N ALA A 110 5.15 -14.97 -2.05
CA ALA A 110 4.69 -15.66 -0.85
C ALA A 110 3.24 -15.25 -0.52
N ILE A 111 2.29 -16.10 -0.91
CA ILE A 111 0.87 -15.95 -0.57
C ILE A 111 0.65 -16.33 0.89
N VAL A 112 0.03 -15.44 1.65
CA VAL A 112 -0.34 -15.64 3.06
C VAL A 112 -1.77 -16.16 3.16
N GLU A 113 -2.67 -15.54 2.41
CA GLU A 113 -4.09 -15.92 2.32
C GLU A 113 -4.50 -15.92 0.84
N PRO A 114 -5.14 -16.99 0.33
CA PRO A 114 -5.69 -17.01 -1.02
C PRO A 114 -6.94 -16.12 -1.12
N PRO A 115 -7.47 -15.86 -2.34
CA PRO A 115 -8.67 -15.05 -2.53
C PRO A 115 -9.91 -15.59 -1.80
N VAL A 116 -10.43 -14.82 -0.85
CA VAL A 116 -11.63 -15.11 -0.05
C VAL A 116 -12.59 -13.93 -0.13
N SER A 117 -13.89 -14.23 -0.28
CA SER A 117 -14.94 -13.21 -0.18
C SER A 117 -15.41 -13.10 1.26
N HIS A 118 -15.49 -11.87 1.76
CA HIS A 118 -15.82 -11.57 3.15
C HIS A 118 -17.21 -10.93 3.31
N PRO A 119 -17.84 -11.01 4.50
CA PRO A 119 -19.19 -10.49 4.74
C PRO A 119 -19.37 -8.98 4.54
N TRP A 120 -18.28 -8.22 4.49
CA TRP A 120 -18.28 -6.77 4.22
C TRP A 120 -18.23 -6.43 2.72
N GLY A 121 -18.42 -7.41 1.84
CA GLY A 121 -18.57 -7.18 0.40
C GLY A 121 -17.26 -7.02 -0.37
N LEU A 122 -16.13 -7.43 0.22
CA LEU A 122 -14.83 -7.44 -0.44
C LEU A 122 -14.35 -8.86 -0.69
N ARG A 123 -13.70 -9.04 -1.84
CA ARG A 123 -12.89 -10.22 -2.16
C ARG A 123 -11.43 -9.84 -2.01
N GLU A 124 -10.69 -10.60 -1.22
CA GLU A 124 -9.36 -10.19 -0.75
C GLU A 124 -8.37 -11.36 -0.76
N PHE A 125 -7.09 -11.07 -1.01
CA PHE A 125 -5.98 -11.98 -0.74
C PHE A 125 -4.79 -11.22 -0.16
N ALA A 126 -3.92 -11.93 0.56
CA ALA A 126 -2.76 -11.31 1.21
C ALA A 126 -1.45 -11.98 0.80
N ILE A 127 -0.40 -11.16 0.68
CA ILE A 127 0.96 -11.61 0.41
C ILE A 127 1.92 -11.09 1.48
N ARG A 128 3.07 -11.75 1.58
CA ARG A 128 4.21 -11.26 2.37
C ARG A 128 5.36 -10.94 1.43
N GLU A 129 5.84 -9.70 1.47
CA GLU A 129 7.04 -9.31 0.75
C GLU A 129 8.32 -9.68 1.54
N PRO A 130 9.52 -9.68 0.92
CA PRO A 130 10.75 -10.19 1.53
C PRO A 130 11.21 -9.54 2.85
N ASP A 131 10.87 -8.28 3.13
CA ASP A 131 11.13 -7.60 4.41
C ASP A 131 10.05 -7.89 5.48
N GLY A 132 9.06 -8.74 5.14
CA GLY A 132 8.03 -9.23 6.04
C GLY A 132 6.72 -8.44 6.02
N HIS A 133 6.59 -7.44 5.15
CA HIS A 133 5.39 -6.62 5.00
C HIS A 133 4.18 -7.37 4.42
N LEU A 134 3.04 -7.20 5.10
CA LEU A 134 1.76 -7.71 4.66
C LEU A 134 1.09 -6.70 3.74
N LEU A 135 0.91 -7.12 2.49
CA LEU A 135 0.14 -6.39 1.49
C LEU A 135 -1.13 -7.20 1.19
N ARG A 136 -2.28 -6.58 1.44
CA ARG A 136 -3.60 -7.13 1.11
C ARG A 136 -4.11 -6.47 -0.15
N PHE A 137 -4.62 -7.26 -1.07
CA PHE A 137 -5.31 -6.76 -2.26
C PHE A 137 -6.80 -6.99 -2.05
N ALA A 138 -7.62 -5.98 -2.35
CA ALA A 138 -9.06 -6.02 -2.13
C ALA A 138 -9.79 -5.50 -3.38
N ALA A 139 -10.83 -6.21 -3.80
CA ALA A 139 -11.75 -5.79 -4.84
C ALA A 139 -13.19 -5.90 -4.32
N GLU A 140 -14.10 -5.10 -4.86
CA GLU A 140 -15.54 -5.31 -4.61
C GLU A 140 -15.94 -6.72 -5.08
N ALA A 141 -16.71 -7.42 -4.24
CA ALA A 141 -17.12 -8.81 -4.46
C ALA A 141 -18.37 -8.97 -5.33
#